data_AF-A0A4Y7KCL7-F1
#
_entry.id   AF-A0A4Y7KCL7-F1
#
_cell.length_a   1.000
_cell.length_b   1.000
_cell.length_c   1.000
_cell.angle_alpha   90.00
_cell.angle_beta   90.00
_cell.angle_gamma   90.00
#
_symmetry.space_group_name_H-M   'P 1'
#
loop_
_entity.id
_entity.type
_entity.pdbx_description
1 polymer ?
#
loop_
_entity_poly.entity_id
_entity_poly.type
_entity_poly.pdbx_seq_one_letter_code
_entity_poly.pdbx_strand_id
1 'polypeptide(L)'
;MQGVFSGTCGTNLDHGVAIVGYGETSEGVKHWIVKNSWGADWGERGYIRMHRSEVKEGLCGINTMASYPIKSIINTTSSLNTNDFLIRHSL
;
A
#
# COMPACT_ATOMS: atom_id res chain seq x y z
N MET A 1 -8.23 -2.77 15.76
CA MET A 1 -8.81 -3.49 14.61
C MET A 1 -7.75 -4.41 14.05
N GLN A 2 -8.09 -5.67 13.74
CA GLN A 2 -7.16 -6.63 13.13
C GLN A 2 -7.89 -7.45 12.07
N GLY A 3 -7.15 -8.02 11.13
CA GLY A 3 -7.68 -8.81 10.02
C GLY A 3 -7.58 -8.12 8.65
N VAL A 4 -8.00 -8.84 7.61
CA VAL A 4 -8.09 -8.30 6.25
C VAL A 4 -9.40 -7.52 6.11
N PHE A 5 -9.31 -6.22 5.88
CA PHE A 5 -10.45 -5.36 5.62
C PHE A 5 -11.06 -5.68 4.25
N SER A 6 -12.33 -6.10 4.27
CA SER A 6 -13.18 -6.39 3.10
C SER A 6 -14.51 -5.64 3.16
N GLY A 7 -14.60 -4.59 3.99
CA GLY A 7 -15.80 -3.77 4.15
C GLY A 7 -16.07 -2.86 2.95
N THR A 8 -17.17 -2.11 3.01
CA THR A 8 -17.58 -1.18 1.95
C THR A 8 -16.84 0.15 2.06
N CYS A 9 -16.42 0.68 0.92
CA CYS A 9 -15.87 2.03 0.75
C CYS A 9 -16.09 2.48 -0.70
N GLY A 10 -16.10 3.79 -0.94
CA GLY A 10 -16.19 4.36 -2.29
C GLY A 10 -14.82 4.44 -2.98
N THR A 11 -14.80 4.98 -4.20
CA THR A 11 -13.58 5.23 -4.98
C THR A 11 -13.27 6.73 -5.15
N ASN A 12 -13.99 7.59 -4.42
CA ASN A 12 -13.68 9.01 -4.30
C ASN A 12 -12.51 9.17 -3.33
N LEU A 13 -11.35 9.57 -3.85
CA LEU A 13 -10.08 9.57 -3.13
C LEU A 13 -9.94 10.84 -2.30
N ASP A 14 -9.66 10.69 -1.00
CA ASP A 14 -9.49 11.79 -0.05
C ASP A 14 -8.26 11.61 0.87
N HIS A 15 -7.64 10.43 0.90
CA HIS A 15 -6.58 10.10 1.85
C HIS A 15 -5.41 9.38 1.20
N GLY A 16 -4.19 9.86 1.49
CA GLY A 16 -2.94 9.29 1.00
C GLY A 16 -2.36 8.25 1.96
N VAL A 17 -2.02 7.08 1.43
CA VAL A 17 -1.38 5.96 2.17
C VAL A 17 -0.27 5.32 1.35
N ALA A 18 0.50 4.42 1.96
CA ALA A 18 1.54 3.67 1.26
C ALA A 18 1.30 2.15 1.38
N ILE A 19 1.24 1.47 0.23
CA ILE A 19 1.37 0.01 0.20
C ILE A 19 2.84 -0.31 0.47
N VAL A 20 3.11 -1.12 1.49
CA VAL A 20 4.46 -1.54 1.90
C VAL A 20 4.70 -3.05 1.72
N GLY A 21 3.69 -3.77 1.26
CA GLY A 21 3.77 -5.20 1.02
C GLY A 21 2.44 -5.80 0.58
N TYR A 22 2.45 -7.10 0.34
CA TYR A 22 1.28 -7.90 0.02
C TYR A 22 1.44 -9.30 0.58
N GLY A 23 0.32 -10.02 0.67
CA GLY A 23 0.33 -11.39 1.14
C GLY A 23 -0.98 -12.11 0.83
N GLU A 24 -1.09 -13.31 1.37
CA GLU A 24 -2.27 -14.15 1.32
C GLU A 24 -2.44 -14.81 2.70
N THR A 25 -3.67 -14.91 3.20
CA THR A 25 -3.94 -15.62 4.46
C THR A 25 -3.93 -17.14 4.23
N SER A 26 -3.95 -17.94 5.30
CA SER A 26 -4.08 -19.40 5.24
C SER A 26 -5.36 -19.85 4.50
N GLU A 27 -6.39 -19.01 4.48
CA GLU A 27 -7.67 -19.25 3.82
C GLU A 27 -7.69 -18.76 2.36
N GLY A 28 -6.54 -18.32 1.82
CA GLY A 28 -6.42 -17.85 0.43
C GLY A 28 -6.81 -16.39 0.21
N VAL A 29 -6.98 -15.59 1.27
CA VAL A 29 -7.40 -14.18 1.14
C VAL A 29 -6.20 -13.28 0.81
N LYS A 30 -6.12 -12.85 -0.44
CA LYS A 30 -5.10 -11.91 -0.93
C LYS A 30 -5.30 -10.54 -0.31
N HIS A 31 -4.21 -9.90 0.14
CA HIS A 31 -4.27 -8.58 0.75
C HIS A 31 -3.05 -7.71 0.46
N TRP A 32 -3.28 -6.39 0.47
CA TRP A 32 -2.24 -5.37 0.58
C TRP A 32 -1.91 -5.13 2.05
N ILE A 33 -0.65 -4.83 2.36
CA ILE A 33 -0.24 -4.28 3.65
C ILE A 33 -0.04 -2.78 3.45
N VAL A 34 -0.88 -1.99 4.10
CA VAL A 34 -0.93 -0.54 3.93
C VAL A 34 -0.49 0.14 5.22
N LYS A 35 0.51 1.00 5.13
CA LYS A 35 0.95 1.88 6.21
C LYS A 35 0.10 3.14 6.21
N ASN A 36 -0.52 3.43 7.35
CA ASN A 36 -1.34 4.62 7.55
C ASN A 36 -0.57 5.71 8.33
N SER A 37 -1.16 6.91 8.43
CA SER A 37 -0.59 8.09 9.08
C SER A 37 -1.31 8.51 10.37
N TRP A 38 -2.21 7.66 10.90
CA TRP A 38 -3.04 7.96 12.08
C TRP A 38 -2.46 7.45 13.42
N GLY A 39 -1.15 7.29 13.50
CA GLY A 39 -0.46 6.80 14.69
C GLY A 39 -0.49 5.28 14.86
N ALA A 40 0.31 4.78 15.81
CA ALA A 40 0.51 3.35 16.02
C ALA A 40 -0.68 2.67 16.71
N ASP A 41 -1.52 3.42 17.41
CA ASP A 41 -2.68 2.87 18.13
C ASP A 41 -3.83 2.51 17.18
N TRP A 42 -3.78 2.97 15.93
CA TRP A 42 -4.76 2.64 14.91
C TRP A 42 -4.44 1.31 14.21
N GLY A 43 -5.46 0.50 13.94
CA GLY A 43 -5.32 -0.73 13.17
C GLY A 43 -4.36 -1.75 13.80
N GLU A 44 -3.53 -2.35 12.95
CA GLU A 44 -2.48 -3.30 13.32
C GLU A 44 -1.15 -2.54 13.48
N ARG A 45 -0.99 -1.82 14.60
CA ARG A 45 0.21 -1.00 14.90
C ARG A 45 0.49 0.12 13.87
N GLY A 46 -0.55 0.80 13.41
CA GLY A 46 -0.50 1.84 12.37
C GLY A 46 -0.69 1.32 10.94
N TYR A 47 -0.99 0.03 10.78
CA TYR A 47 -1.19 -0.61 9.48
C TYR A 47 -2.61 -1.15 9.33
N ILE A 48 -3.00 -1.40 8.08
CA ILE A 48 -4.20 -2.14 7.72
C ILE A 48 -3.86 -3.13 6.62
N ARG A 49 -4.41 -4.34 6.74
CA ARG A 49 -4.44 -5.28 5.62
C ARG A 49 -5.72 -5.07 4.85
N MET A 50 -5.65 -4.72 3.57
CA MET A 50 -6.82 -4.47 2.72
C MET A 50 -6.99 -5.59 1.71
N HIS A 51 -8.21 -6.09 1.51
CA HIS A 51 -8.47 -7.13 0.52
C HIS A 51 -8.00 -6.69 -0.86
N ARG A 52 -7.13 -7.51 -1.47
CA ARG A 52 -6.55 -7.26 -2.78
C ARG A 52 -7.46 -7.86 -3.84
N SER A 53 -8.47 -7.09 -4.20
CA SER A 53 -9.47 -7.45 -5.22
C SER A 53 -8.94 -7.34 -6.64
N GLU A 54 -9.57 -8.05 -7.57
CA GLU A 54 -9.31 -7.95 -9.01
C GLU A 54 -10.15 -6.88 -9.72
N VAL A 55 -11.01 -6.13 -9.00
CA VAL A 55 -11.69 -4.96 -9.57
C VAL A 55 -10.67 -3.89 -9.95
N LYS A 56 -10.94 -3.20 -11.06
CA LYS A 56 -10.00 -2.27 -11.72
C LYS A 56 -9.50 -1.19 -10.76
N GLU A 57 -10.39 -0.56 -10.02
CA GLU A 57 -10.10 0.51 -9.07
C GLU A 57 -9.45 0.00 -7.78
N GLY A 58 -9.59 -1.30 -7.48
CA GLY A 58 -9.23 -1.89 -6.19
C GLY A 58 -10.18 -1.45 -5.07
N LEU A 59 -10.10 -2.14 -3.93
CA LEU A 59 -10.86 -1.75 -2.73
C LEU A 59 -10.49 -0.32 -2.31
N CYS A 60 -11.50 0.52 -2.11
CA CYS A 60 -11.36 1.94 -1.77
C CYS A 60 -10.60 2.80 -2.80
N GLY A 61 -10.54 2.36 -4.06
CA GLY A 61 -9.81 3.08 -5.10
C GLY A 61 -8.29 2.94 -5.00
N ILE A 62 -7.77 1.96 -4.26
CA ILE A 62 -6.32 1.87 -3.99
C ILE A 62 -5.45 1.70 -5.25
N ASN A 63 -6.02 1.27 -6.38
CA ASN A 63 -5.29 1.08 -7.65
C ASN A 63 -5.40 2.30 -8.61
N THR A 64 -6.10 3.38 -8.25
CA THR A 64 -6.45 4.44 -9.21
C THR A 64 -5.42 5.56 -9.35
N MET A 65 -4.68 5.89 -8.29
CA MET A 65 -3.65 6.97 -8.30
C MET A 65 -2.34 6.53 -7.61
N ALA A 66 -1.91 5.31 -7.87
CA ALA A 66 -0.63 4.80 -7.36
C ALA A 66 0.56 5.45 -8.09
N SER A 67 1.59 5.85 -7.34
CA SER A 67 2.85 6.36 -7.88
C SER A 67 4.02 5.88 -7.02
N TYR A 68 5.23 5.88 -7.57
CA TYR A 68 6.46 5.53 -6.85
C TYR A 68 7.61 6.41 -7.33
N PRO A 69 8.54 6.82 -6.44
CA PRO A 69 9.72 7.56 -6.84
C PRO A 69 10.72 6.64 -7.52
N ILE A 70 11.48 7.20 -8.45
CA ILE A 70 12.64 6.54 -9.04
C ILE A 70 13.89 7.16 -8.42
N LYS A 71 14.72 6.34 -7.78
CA LYS A 71 16.04 6.76 -7.31
C LYS A 71 17.05 6.53 -8.43
N SER A 72 17.32 7.58 -9.21
CA SER A 72 18.37 7.53 -10.24
C SER A 72 19.74 7.43 -9.58
N ILE A 73 20.44 6.32 -9.85
CA ILE A 73 21.83 6.17 -9.46
C ILE A 73 22.69 6.58 -10.64
N ILE A 74 23.42 7.69 -10.50
CA ILE A 74 24.52 8.01 -11.42
C ILE A 74 25.68 7.11 -11.00
N ASN A 75 25.82 5.94 -11.64
CA ASN A 75 26.98 5.07 -11.45
C ASN A 75 28.21 5.76 -12.07
N THR A 76 29.12 6.32 -11.27
CA THR A 76 30.52 6.46 -11.71
C THR A 76 31.29 5.15 -11.60
N THR A 77 30.76 4.12 -10.96
CA THR A 77 31.17 2.72 -11.12
C THR A 77 29.99 1.80 -10.81
N SER A 78 29.92 0.69 -11.52
CA SER A 78 28.79 -0.24 -11.61
C SER A 78 28.27 -0.79 -10.27
N SER A 79 26.94 -0.96 -10.24
CA SER A 79 26.10 -1.81 -9.37
C SER A 79 25.57 -1.19 -8.07
N LEU A 80 24.30 -0.77 -8.13
CA LEU A 80 23.45 -0.58 -6.96
C LEU A 80 22.05 -1.16 -7.28
N ASN A 81 21.70 -2.24 -6.59
CA ASN A 81 20.37 -2.85 -6.59
C ASN A 81 19.38 -1.91 -5.87
N THR A 82 18.37 -1.40 -6.58
CA THR A 82 17.34 -0.53 -5.99
C THR A 82 16.04 -1.31 -5.81
N ASN A 83 15.88 -1.91 -4.61
CA ASN A 83 14.63 -2.56 -4.17
C ASN A 83 13.87 -1.75 -3.10
N ASP A 84 14.16 -0.45 -2.93
CA ASP A 84 13.40 0.39 -2.00
C ASP A 84 12.19 1.01 -2.70
N PHE A 85 11.03 0.34 -2.60
CA PHE A 85 9.73 0.96 -2.81
C PHE A 85 9.38 1.84 -1.60
N LEU A 86 9.67 3.14 -1.68
CA LEU A 86 9.23 4.14 -0.71
C LEU A 86 8.28 5.11 -1.39
N ILE A 87 6.97 5.01 -1.14
CA ILE A 87 5.95 5.91 -1.71
C ILE A 87 5.63 7.05 -0.72
N ARG A 88 5.67 8.30 -1.18
CA ARG A 88 5.05 9.49 -0.57
C ARG A 88 4.62 10.48 -1.66
N HIS A 89 3.33 10.83 -1.70
CA HIS A 89 2.81 12.20 -1.52
C HIS A 89 1.30 12.20 -1.78
N SER A 90 0.52 12.68 -0.82
CA SER A 90 -0.78 13.32 -1.05
C SER A 90 -0.76 14.61 -0.25
N LEU A 91 -1.38 15.66 -0.82
CA LEU A 91 -1.49 17.00 -0.25
C LEU A 91 -1.99 16.97 1.20
#